data_AF-A0A7S2DJB6-F1
#
_entry.id   AF-A0A7S2DJB6-F1
#
_cell.length_a   1.000
_cell.length_b   1.000
_cell.length_c   1.000
_cell.angle_alpha   90.00
_cell.angle_beta   90.00
_cell.angle_gamma   90.00
#
_symmetry.space_group_name_H-M   'P 1'
#
loop_
_entity.id
_entity.type
_entity.pdbx_description
1 polymer ?
#
loop_
_entity_poly.entity_id
_entity_poly.type
_entity_poly.pdbx_seq_one_letter_code
_entity_poly.pdbx_strand_id
1 'polypeptide(L)'
;PDEYAVSHLRDALNLEDASAIATRFPDKQTALVTYCSVGYRSARSADALQRMGYTRVWNLKGSIFEWANKGHPVFRAGVEVHEVHPFNSVWGALLNPNLHP
;
A
#
# COMPACT_ATOMS: atom_id res chain seq x y z
N PRO A 1 -7.09 -8.44 3.03
CA PRO A 1 -8.46 -7.88 2.90
C PRO A 1 -8.77 -6.87 4.00
N ASP A 2 -8.54 -7.26 5.26
CA ASP A 2 -8.95 -6.47 6.43
C ASP A 2 -8.21 -5.13 6.55
N GLU A 3 -6.90 -5.11 6.24
CA GLU A 3 -6.11 -3.87 6.27
C GLU A 3 -6.68 -2.79 5.32
N TYR A 4 -6.93 -3.17 4.08
CA TYR A 4 -7.46 -2.28 3.03
C TYR A 4 -8.89 -1.82 3.34
N ALA A 5 -9.69 -2.66 4.00
CA ALA A 5 -11.06 -2.34 4.37
C ALA A 5 -11.15 -1.25 5.45
N VAL A 6 -10.17 -1.17 6.36
CA VAL A 6 -10.07 -0.07 7.34
C VAL A 6 -9.79 1.24 6.62
N SER A 7 -8.72 1.27 5.82
CA SER A 7 -8.41 2.39 4.94
C SER A 7 -7.33 2.07 3.89
N HIS A 8 -7.23 2.93 2.89
CA HIS A 8 -6.26 2.83 1.80
C HIS A 8 -5.91 4.22 1.25
N LEU A 9 -4.88 4.31 0.39
CA LEU A 9 -4.62 5.54 -0.34
C LEU A 9 -5.73 5.82 -1.35
N ARG A 10 -5.91 7.08 -1.73
CA ARG A 10 -6.93 7.48 -2.71
C ARG A 10 -6.77 6.66 -4.00
N ASP A 11 -7.88 6.10 -4.47
CA ASP A 11 -7.98 5.32 -5.70
C ASP A 11 -7.03 4.10 -5.79
N ALA A 12 -6.49 3.66 -4.66
CA ALA A 12 -5.66 2.46 -4.61
C ALA A 12 -6.47 1.23 -5.06
N LEU A 13 -5.76 0.22 -5.59
CA LEU A 13 -6.33 -1.09 -5.88
C LEU A 13 -5.76 -2.12 -4.91
N ASN A 14 -6.63 -2.96 -4.35
CA ASN A 14 -6.21 -4.07 -3.50
C ASN A 14 -5.84 -5.29 -4.35
N LEU A 15 -4.58 -5.39 -4.75
CA LEU A 15 -4.04 -6.49 -5.55
C LEU A 15 -3.02 -7.28 -4.71
N GLU A 16 -3.17 -8.60 -4.67
CA GLU A 16 -2.46 -9.46 -3.71
C GLU A 16 -0.96 -9.56 -3.97
N ASP A 17 -0.56 -9.67 -5.24
CA ASP A 17 0.84 -9.89 -5.63
C ASP A 17 1.19 -9.28 -7.00
N ALA A 18 2.45 -9.45 -7.42
CA ALA A 18 2.95 -8.98 -8.71
C ALA A 18 2.24 -9.62 -9.92
N SER A 19 1.75 -10.86 -9.79
CA SER A 19 1.03 -11.54 -10.86
C SER A 19 -0.32 -10.88 -11.09
N ALA A 20 -1.08 -10.65 -10.02
CA ALA A 20 -2.36 -9.94 -10.07
C ALA A 20 -2.20 -8.52 -10.63
N ILE A 21 -1.15 -7.81 -10.22
CA ILE A 21 -0.80 -6.49 -10.77
C ILE A 21 -0.52 -6.59 -12.27
N ALA A 22 0.28 -7.56 -12.70
CA ALA A 22 0.64 -7.71 -14.11
C ALA A 22 -0.55 -8.14 -14.99
N THR A 23 -1.49 -8.92 -14.48
CA THR A 23 -2.74 -9.23 -15.18
C THR A 23 -3.61 -7.98 -15.32
N ARG A 24 -3.70 -7.15 -14.28
CA ARG A 24 -4.51 -5.92 -14.31
C ARG A 24 -3.92 -4.83 -15.21
N PHE A 25 -2.60 -4.76 -15.30
CA PHE A 25 -1.85 -3.74 -16.03
C PHE A 25 -0.82 -4.39 -16.96
N PRO A 26 -1.23 -4.97 -18.10
CA PRO A 26 -0.32 -5.73 -18.95
C PRO A 26 0.77 -4.88 -19.64
N ASP A 27 0.54 -3.57 -19.81
CA ASP A 27 1.52 -2.64 -20.36
C ASP A 27 2.66 -2.37 -19.36
N LYS A 28 3.89 -2.76 -19.75
CA LYS A 28 5.11 -2.65 -18.96
C LYS A 28 5.60 -1.22 -18.72
N GLN A 29 5.04 -0.26 -19.45
CA GLN A 29 5.30 1.17 -19.27
C GLN A 29 4.29 1.85 -18.32
N THR A 30 3.30 1.11 -17.82
CA THR A 30 2.39 1.62 -16.78
C THR A 30 3.21 2.05 -15.57
N ALA A 31 3.00 3.30 -15.11
CA ALA A 31 3.58 3.77 -13.87
C ALA A 31 2.84 3.14 -12.68
N LEU A 32 3.57 2.41 -11.85
CA LEU A 32 3.03 1.66 -10.71
C LEU A 32 3.74 2.07 -9.43
N VAL A 33 2.97 2.40 -8.40
CA VAL A 33 3.48 2.59 -7.04
C VAL A 33 2.83 1.52 -6.16
N THR A 34 3.64 0.68 -5.54
CA THR A 34 3.18 -0.34 -4.59
C THR A 34 3.36 0.14 -3.16
N TYR A 35 2.48 -0.27 -2.27
CA TYR A 35 2.61 -0.02 -0.83
C TYR A 35 1.94 -1.15 -0.04
N CYS A 36 2.32 -1.31 1.23
CA CYS A 36 1.61 -2.15 2.18
C CYS A 36 1.46 -1.39 3.51
N SER A 37 1.56 -2.05 4.66
CA SER A 37 1.61 -1.36 5.96
C SER A 37 2.91 -0.56 6.13
N VAL A 38 4.07 -1.22 5.98
CA VAL A 38 5.41 -0.64 6.26
C VAL A 38 6.43 -0.69 5.11
N GLY A 39 6.03 -1.22 3.94
CA GLY A 39 6.88 -1.26 2.74
C GLY A 39 7.56 -2.60 2.45
N TYR A 40 7.46 -3.60 3.33
CA TYR A 40 8.14 -4.89 3.17
C TYR A 40 7.54 -5.76 2.06
N ARG A 41 6.21 -6.01 2.11
CA ARG A 41 5.51 -6.83 1.11
C ARG A 41 5.53 -6.16 -0.26
N SER A 42 5.29 -4.86 -0.30
CA SER A 42 5.25 -4.07 -1.53
C SER A 42 6.61 -3.94 -2.21
N ALA A 43 7.73 -3.92 -1.46
CA ALA A 43 9.07 -4.01 -2.04
C ALA A 43 9.27 -5.31 -2.83
N ARG A 44 8.80 -6.44 -2.31
CA ARG A 44 8.87 -7.73 -3.02
C ARG A 44 8.03 -7.71 -4.29
N SER A 45 6.82 -7.15 -4.25
CA SER A 45 5.98 -6.99 -5.44
C SER A 45 6.64 -6.07 -6.48
N ALA A 46 7.26 -4.97 -6.05
CA ALA A 46 7.97 -4.06 -6.95
C ALA A 46 9.17 -4.73 -7.64
N ASP A 47 10.01 -5.45 -6.89
CA ASP A 47 11.14 -6.23 -7.43
C ASP A 47 10.66 -7.32 -8.40
N ALA A 48 9.60 -8.05 -8.06
CA ALA A 48 9.01 -9.05 -8.96
C ALA A 48 8.49 -8.42 -10.27
N LEU A 49 7.78 -7.29 -10.20
CA LEU A 49 7.34 -6.56 -11.39
C LEU A 49 8.54 -6.08 -12.23
N GLN A 50 9.59 -5.55 -11.61
CA GLN A 50 10.80 -5.15 -12.32
C GLN A 50 11.44 -6.34 -13.07
N ARG A 51 11.51 -7.52 -12.44
CA ARG A 51 11.97 -8.77 -13.09
C ARG A 51 11.06 -9.24 -14.23
N MET A 52 9.78 -8.88 -14.20
CA MET A 52 8.81 -9.11 -15.29
C MET A 52 8.89 -8.07 -16.42
N GLY A 53 9.84 -7.14 -16.36
CA GLY A 53 10.09 -6.13 -17.39
C GLY A 53 9.35 -4.80 -17.21
N TYR A 54 8.65 -4.59 -16.09
CA TYR A 54 8.10 -3.26 -15.79
C TYR A 54 9.23 -2.29 -15.44
N THR A 55 9.29 -1.15 -16.13
CA THR A 55 10.40 -0.18 -15.97
C THR A 55 10.05 1.00 -15.07
N ARG A 56 8.76 1.17 -14.76
CA ARG A 56 8.22 2.33 -14.04
C ARG A 56 7.49 1.87 -12.77
N VAL A 57 8.21 1.17 -11.90
CA VAL A 57 7.68 0.61 -10.65
C VAL A 57 8.46 1.13 -9.46
N TRP A 58 7.74 1.65 -8.47
CA TRP A 58 8.31 2.17 -7.23
C TRP A 58 7.59 1.57 -6.02
N ASN A 59 8.31 1.41 -4.92
CA ASN A 59 7.74 1.10 -3.61
C ASN A 59 7.60 2.41 -2.81
N LEU A 60 6.42 2.66 -2.24
CA LEU A 60 6.19 3.84 -1.40
C LEU A 60 7.00 3.74 -0.11
N LYS A 61 7.94 4.67 0.08
CA LYS A 61 8.77 4.76 1.28
C LYS A 61 7.89 4.89 2.53
N GLY A 62 8.11 3.99 3.49
CA GLY A 62 7.34 3.92 4.74
C GLY A 62 5.88 3.51 4.59
N SER A 63 5.39 3.38 3.35
CA SER A 63 4.07 2.87 3.03
C SER A 63 2.94 3.62 3.76
N ILE A 64 1.77 3.00 3.95
CA ILE A 64 0.61 3.70 4.52
C ILE A 64 0.82 4.14 5.98
N PHE A 65 1.69 3.47 6.75
CA PHE A 65 1.97 3.88 8.13
C PHE A 65 2.71 5.22 8.19
N GLU A 66 3.82 5.36 7.48
CA GLU A 66 4.54 6.65 7.46
C GLU A 66 3.70 7.74 6.79
N TRP A 67 2.91 7.38 5.77
CA TRP A 67 1.97 8.29 5.12
C TRP A 67 0.97 8.89 6.11
N ALA A 68 0.26 8.04 6.85
CA ALA A 68 -0.75 8.48 7.82
C ALA A 68 -0.12 9.16 9.04
N ASN A 69 1.04 8.70 9.52
CA ASN A 69 1.79 9.35 10.60
C ASN A 69 2.19 10.80 10.27
N LYS A 70 2.35 11.13 8.98
CA LYS A 70 2.61 12.49 8.50
C LYS A 70 1.34 13.34 8.33
N GLY A 71 0.18 12.80 8.69
CA GLY A 71 -1.11 13.48 8.57
C GLY A 71 -1.64 13.54 7.14
N HIS A 72 -1.14 12.71 6.22
CA HIS A 72 -1.71 12.61 4.88
C HIS A 72 -3.02 11.81 4.90
N PRO A 73 -3.97 12.13 4.01
CA PRO A 73 -5.29 11.52 4.05
C PRO A 73 -5.27 10.05 3.60
N VAL A 74 -6.14 9.26 4.22
CA VAL A 74 -6.46 7.88 3.83
C VAL A 74 -7.98 7.77 3.65
N PHE A 75 -8.42 6.72 2.96
CA PHE A 75 -9.79 6.62 2.46
C PHE A 75 -10.41 5.28 2.76
N ARG A 76 -11.72 5.29 3.01
CA ARG A 76 -12.58 4.12 3.06
C ARG A 76 -13.84 4.41 2.26
N ALA A 77 -14.11 3.62 1.23
CA ALA A 77 -15.27 3.80 0.34
C ALA A 77 -15.39 5.24 -0.22
N GLY A 78 -14.26 5.86 -0.56
CA GLY A 78 -14.20 7.22 -1.13
C GLY A 78 -14.28 8.36 -0.09
N VAL A 79 -14.55 8.06 1.17
CA VAL A 79 -14.60 9.04 2.26
C VAL A 79 -13.23 9.10 2.95
N GLU A 80 -12.76 10.30 3.25
CA GLU A 80 -11.54 10.51 4.03
C GLU A 80 -11.75 10.03 5.47
N VAL A 81 -10.79 9.26 5.99
CA VAL A 81 -10.76 8.76 7.36
C VAL A 81 -9.34 8.95 7.93
N HIS A 82 -9.19 8.73 9.23
CA HIS A 82 -7.88 8.82 9.90
C HIS A 82 -7.35 7.45 10.36
N GLU A 83 -8.22 6.44 10.42
CA GLU A 83 -7.90 5.11 10.91
C GLU A 83 -7.04 4.35 9.90
N VAL A 84 -6.03 3.63 10.38
CA VAL A 84 -5.17 2.71 9.61
C VAL A 84 -5.02 1.43 10.40
N HIS A 85 -5.21 0.29 9.75
CA HIS A 85 -5.11 -1.01 10.40
C HIS A 85 -3.66 -1.28 10.86
N PRO A 86 -3.39 -1.58 12.15
CA PRO A 86 -2.04 -1.75 12.70
C PRO A 86 -1.34 -3.06 12.28
N PHE A 87 -2.05 -3.90 11.52
CA PHE A 87 -1.69 -5.27 11.13
C PHE A 87 -1.61 -6.23 12.34
N ASN A 88 -0.69 -6.02 13.26
CA ASN A 88 -0.61 -6.70 14.56
C ASN A 88 0.07 -5.80 15.60
N SER A 89 0.17 -6.25 16.85
CA SER A 89 0.77 -5.46 17.94
C SER A 89 2.24 -5.07 17.71
N VAL A 90 3.01 -5.92 17.04
CA VAL A 90 4.44 -5.67 16.76
C VAL A 90 4.61 -4.58 15.71
N TRP A 91 3.93 -4.73 14.58
CA TRP A 91 4.02 -3.75 13.49
C TRP A 91 3.26 -2.46 13.84
N GLY A 92 2.17 -2.56 14.58
CA GLY A 92 1.36 -1.44 15.05
C GLY A 92 2.12 -0.45 15.93
N ALA A 93 3.23 -0.86 16.54
CA ALA A 93 4.11 0.05 17.28
C ALA A 93 4.75 1.14 16.39
N LEU A 94 4.77 0.95 15.06
CA LEU A 94 5.25 1.93 14.09
C LEU A 94 4.17 2.89 13.59
N LEU A 95 2.90 2.63 13.92
CA LEU A 95 1.76 3.46 13.58
C LEU A 95 1.34 4.26 14.82
N ASN A 96 1.12 5.56 14.67
CA ASN A 96 0.63 6.41 15.75
C ASN A 96 -0.63 5.77 16.39
N PRO A 97 -0.65 5.48 17.70
CA PRO A 97 -1.78 4.83 18.38
C PRO A 97 -3.13 5.53 18.17
N ASN A 98 -3.14 6.85 17.97
CA ASN A 98 -4.37 7.61 17.71
C ASN A 98 -4.98 7.33 16.32
N LEU A 99 -4.25 6.63 15.45
CA LEU A 99 -4.70 6.23 14.13
C LEU A 99 -5.14 4.76 14.09
N HIS A 100 -5.10 4.04 15.21
CA HIS A 100 -5.58 2.67 15.26
C HIS A 100 -7.13 2.69 15.25
N PRO A 101 -7.81 1.73 14.57
CA PRO A 101 -9.26 1.65 14.52
C PRO A 101 -9.89 1.22 15.85
#